data_AF-A0A2A5M884-F1
#
_entry.id   AF-A0A2A5M884-F1
#
_cell.length_a   1.000
_cell.length_b   1.000
_cell.length_c   1.000
_cell.angle_alpha   90.00
_cell.angle_beta   90.00
_cell.angle_gamma   90.00
#
_symmetry.space_group_name_H-M   'P 1'
#
loop_
_entity.id
_entity.type
_entity.pdbx_description
1 polymer ?
#
loop_
_entity_poly.entity_id
_entity_poly.type
_entity_poly.pdbx_seq_one_letter_code
_entity_poly.pdbx_strand_id
1 'polypeptide(L)'
;MFAKLLKFFISRPKSTFFGTLFICLFLSFFAFKLSVDASAESLLLEDDADLKTFREISKHYKSDNFLLLAFKPYDEKPFSNENLAKLKKLHEELEKA
;
A
#
# COMPACT_ATOMS: atom_id res chain seq x y z
N MET A 1 -48.22 0.48 -5.34
CA MET A 1 -47.15 1.13 -6.14
C MET A 1 -46.05 0.15 -6.52
N PHE A 2 -45.50 -0.60 -5.54
CA PHE A 2 -44.44 -1.59 -5.73
C PHE A 2 -44.73 -2.68 -6.78
N ALA A 3 -45.96 -3.23 -6.79
CA ALA A 3 -46.37 -4.28 -7.73
C ALA A 3 -46.38 -3.83 -9.20
N LYS A 4 -46.59 -2.53 -9.48
CA LYS A 4 -46.51 -1.98 -10.85
C LYS A 4 -45.06 -1.92 -11.34
N LEU A 5 -44.14 -1.55 -10.45
CA LEU A 5 -42.70 -1.52 -10.72
C LEU A 5 -42.18 -2.93 -11.04
N LEU A 6 -42.56 -3.92 -10.23
CA LEU A 6 -42.12 -5.30 -10.37
C LEU A 6 -42.68 -5.94 -11.65
N LYS A 7 -43.95 -5.67 -11.99
CA LYS A 7 -44.54 -6.06 -13.28
C LYS A 7 -43.80 -5.44 -14.47
N PHE A 8 -43.39 -4.17 -14.37
CA PHE A 8 -42.57 -3.53 -15.40
C PHE A 8 -41.22 -4.24 -15.58
N PHE A 9 -40.52 -4.57 -14.48
CA PHE A 9 -39.26 -5.30 -14.53
C PHE A 9 -39.39 -6.70 -15.17
N ILE A 10 -40.45 -7.43 -14.82
CA ILE A 10 -40.71 -8.77 -15.34
C ILE A 10 -41.18 -8.73 -16.81
N SER A 11 -41.91 -7.69 -17.22
CA SER A 11 -42.46 -7.59 -18.58
C SER A 11 -41.40 -7.40 -19.68
N ARG A 12 -40.22 -6.88 -19.35
CA ARG A 12 -39.12 -6.62 -20.31
C ARG A 12 -37.76 -7.10 -19.78
N PRO A 13 -37.56 -8.42 -19.63
CA PRO A 13 -36.41 -9.00 -18.95
C PRO A 13 -35.07 -8.67 -19.62
N LYS A 14 -35.03 -8.54 -20.95
CA LYS A 14 -33.80 -8.17 -21.68
C LYS A 14 -33.37 -6.74 -21.36
N SER A 15 -34.31 -5.80 -21.34
CA SER A 15 -34.03 -4.38 -21.07
C SER A 15 -33.58 -4.16 -19.63
N THR A 16 -34.16 -4.90 -18.69
CA THR A 16 -33.78 -4.80 -17.28
C THR A 16 -32.42 -5.40 -17.02
N PHE A 17 -32.12 -6.53 -17.65
CA PHE A 17 -30.78 -7.12 -17.62
C PHE A 17 -29.71 -6.14 -18.15
N PHE A 18 -29.92 -5.55 -19.34
CA PHE A 18 -28.98 -4.57 -19.89
C PHE A 18 -28.86 -3.31 -19.03
N GLY A 19 -29.96 -2.83 -18.44
CA GLY A 19 -29.95 -1.69 -17.53
C GLY A 19 -29.11 -1.96 -16.28
N THR A 20 -29.34 -3.09 -15.61
CA THR A 20 -28.54 -3.50 -14.44
C THR A 20 -27.09 -3.75 -14.81
N LEU A 21 -26.83 -4.39 -15.96
CA LEU A 21 -25.46 -4.62 -16.44
C LEU A 21 -24.71 -3.30 -16.67
N PHE A 22 -25.36 -2.33 -17.29
CA PHE A 22 -24.76 -1.01 -17.52
C PHE A 22 -24.46 -0.29 -16.21
N ILE A 23 -25.38 -0.33 -15.25
CA ILE A 23 -25.19 0.25 -13.91
C ILE A 23 -24.02 -0.44 -13.18
N CYS A 24 -23.93 -1.77 -13.24
CA CYS A 24 -22.82 -2.53 -12.68
C CYS A 24 -21.49 -2.15 -13.31
N LEU A 25 -21.40 -2.10 -14.65
CA LEU A 25 -20.17 -1.70 -15.35
C LEU A 25 -19.75 -0.27 -14.99
N PHE A 26 -20.73 0.64 -14.92
CA PHE A 26 -20.48 2.02 -14.50
C PHE A 26 -19.92 2.11 -13.08
N LEU A 27 -20.51 1.40 -12.11
CA LEU A 27 -20.01 1.35 -10.73
C LEU A 27 -18.64 0.65 -10.64
N SER A 28 -18.44 -0.44 -11.37
CA SER A 28 -17.16 -1.15 -11.44
C SER A 28 -16.03 -0.27 -11.99
N PHE A 29 -16.33 0.68 -12.87
CA PHE A 29 -15.33 1.64 -13.33
C PHE A 29 -14.75 2.47 -12.17
N PHE A 30 -15.54 2.81 -11.15
CA PHE A 30 -15.05 3.52 -9.97
C PHE A 30 -14.17 2.65 -9.06
N ALA A 31 -14.27 1.32 -9.14
CA ALA A 31 -13.42 0.41 -8.36
C ALA A 31 -11.93 0.58 -8.71
N PHE A 32 -11.60 0.95 -9.95
CA PHE A 32 -10.21 1.24 -10.34
C PHE A 32 -9.63 2.49 -9.67
N LYS A 33 -10.46 3.40 -9.15
CA LYS A 33 -10.03 4.60 -8.44
C LYS A 33 -9.98 4.40 -6.92
N LEU A 34 -10.35 3.23 -6.42
CA LEU A 34 -10.30 2.93 -4.99
C LEU A 34 -8.86 2.69 -4.58
N SER A 35 -8.21 3.71 -4.01
CA SER A 35 -6.91 3.59 -3.37
C SER A 35 -7.07 2.82 -2.06
N VAL A 36 -6.78 1.53 -2.08
CA VAL A 36 -6.66 0.73 -0.86
C VAL A 36 -5.24 0.87 -0.35
N ASP A 37 -4.99 1.86 0.51
CA ASP A 37 -3.74 1.91 1.25
C ASP A 37 -3.83 0.89 2.39
N ALA A 38 -3.04 -0.19 2.30
CA ALA A 38 -2.95 -1.24 3.31
C ALA A 38 -1.86 -0.96 4.35
N SER A 39 -1.38 0.29 4.44
CA SER A 39 -0.48 0.72 5.50
C SER A 39 -1.13 0.57 6.87
N ALA A 40 -0.33 0.31 7.90
CA ALA A 40 -0.82 0.25 9.28
C ALA A 40 -1.45 1.60 9.72
N GLU A 41 -1.06 2.69 9.08
CA GLU A 41 -1.54 4.05 9.35
C GLU A 41 -2.97 4.29 8.84
N SER A 42 -3.42 3.57 7.81
CA SER A 42 -4.80 3.67 7.31
C SER A 42 -5.82 2.90 8.18
N LEU A 43 -5.33 1.98 9.01
CA LEU A 43 -6.14 1.22 9.99
C LEU A 43 -6.35 1.98 11.30
N LEU A 44 -5.54 3.01 11.56
CA LEU A 44 -5.68 3.87 12.73
C LEU A 44 -6.78 4.92 12.50
N LEU A 45 -7.39 5.39 13.60
CA LEU A 45 -8.43 6.42 13.53
C LEU A 45 -7.85 7.70 12.90
N GLU A 46 -8.49 8.20 11.83
CA GLU A 46 -8.01 9.43 11.16
C GLU A 46 -8.07 10.67 12.06
N ASP A 47 -9.03 10.73 12.99
CA ASP A 47 -9.23 11.84 13.93
C ASP A 47 -8.40 11.72 15.22
N ASP A 48 -7.34 10.91 15.21
CA ASP A 48 -6.44 10.75 16.35
C ASP A 48 -5.40 11.89 16.41
N ALA A 49 -5.38 12.63 17.53
CA ALA A 49 -4.47 13.75 17.74
C ALA A 49 -2.99 13.33 17.84
N ASP A 50 -2.72 12.14 18.37
CA ASP A 50 -1.37 11.58 18.47
C ASP A 50 -0.89 11.14 17.08
N LEU A 51 -1.76 10.55 16.26
CA LEU A 51 -1.45 10.19 14.87
C LEU A 51 -1.12 11.43 14.03
N LYS A 52 -1.87 12.52 14.21
CA LYS A 52 -1.58 13.79 13.53
C LYS A 52 -0.20 14.34 13.91
N THR A 53 0.11 14.34 15.20
CA THR A 53 1.41 14.79 15.71
C THR A 53 2.54 13.90 15.20
N PHE A 54 2.36 12.58 15.19
CA PHE A 54 3.33 11.63 14.65
C PHE A 54 3.59 11.85 13.15
N ARG A 55 2.54 12.12 12.35
CA ARG A 55 2.68 12.42 10.91
C ARG A 55 3.43 13.73 10.66
N GLU A 56 3.14 14.77 11.43
CA GLU A 56 3.85 16.05 11.34
C GLU A 56 5.33 15.88 11.68
N ILE A 57 5.65 15.21 12.79
CA ILE A 57 7.03 14.93 13.20
C ILE A 57 7.73 14.05 12.15
N SER A 58 7.13 12.94 11.72
CA SER A 58 7.73 12.01 10.75
C SER A 58 7.95 12.64 9.37
N LYS A 59 7.13 13.64 8.99
CA LYS A 59 7.33 14.39 7.74
C LYS A 59 8.54 15.33 7.83
N HIS A 60 8.78 15.93 8.99
CA HIS A 60 9.92 16.82 9.24
C HIS A 60 11.21 16.05 9.53
N TYR A 61 11.09 14.93 10.24
CA TYR A 61 12.16 14.01 10.60
C TYR A 61 11.90 12.71 9.84
N LYS A 62 12.16 12.75 8.53
CA LYS A 62 12.04 11.59 7.65
C LYS A 62 12.82 10.44 8.28
N SER A 63 12.21 9.28 8.48
CA SER A 63 12.98 8.07 8.77
C SER A 63 13.83 7.81 7.53
N ASP A 64 15.13 8.06 7.61
CA ASP A 64 16.02 7.69 6.53
C ASP A 64 15.81 6.20 6.24
N ASN A 65 15.77 5.81 4.97
CA ASN A 65 15.74 4.41 4.59
C ASN A 65 17.06 3.78 5.06
N PHE A 66 17.09 3.23 6.26
CA PHE A 66 18.26 2.56 6.80
C PHE A 66 18.17 1.07 6.49
N LEU A 67 19.27 0.53 5.98
CA LEU A 67 19.43 -0.90 5.77
C LEU A 67 20.24 -1.46 6.94
N LEU A 68 19.57 -2.22 7.81
CA LEU A 68 20.25 -2.95 8.88
C LEU A 68 20.75 -4.30 8.36
N LEU A 69 22.06 -4.52 8.40
CA LEU A 69 22.68 -5.77 7.95
C LEU A 69 23.40 -6.45 9.10
N ALA A 70 23.05 -7.71 9.35
CA ALA A 70 23.82 -8.56 10.26
C ALA A 70 25.00 -9.17 9.49
N PHE A 71 26.22 -8.72 9.80
CA PHE A 71 27.45 -9.24 9.21
C PHE A 71 28.15 -10.20 10.18
N LYS A 72 28.44 -11.41 9.71
CA LYS A 72 29.29 -12.36 10.44
C LYS A 72 30.73 -12.22 9.95
N PRO A 73 31.69 -11.85 10.82
CA PRO A 73 33.10 -11.77 10.44
C PRO A 73 33.67 -13.16 10.09
N TYR A 74 34.60 -13.19 9.14
CA TYR A 74 35.25 -14.43 8.70
C TYR A 74 36.31 -14.95 9.68
N ASP A 75 36.97 -14.04 10.38
CA ASP A 75 37.97 -14.31 11.40
C ASP A 75 37.48 -13.86 12.78
N GLU A 76 38.24 -14.21 13.82
CA GLU A 76 37.95 -13.83 15.21
C GLU A 76 38.04 -12.31 15.45
N LYS A 77 38.46 -11.52 14.44
CA LYS A 77 38.69 -10.08 14.53
C LYS A 77 37.71 -9.33 13.63
N PRO A 78 36.62 -8.78 14.19
CA PRO A 78 35.59 -8.08 13.41
C PRO A 78 36.14 -6.95 12.53
N PHE A 79 37.19 -6.26 12.99
CA PHE A 79 37.83 -5.13 12.31
C PHE A 79 39.09 -5.52 11.51
N SER A 80 39.20 -6.78 11.10
CA SER A 80 40.29 -7.19 10.21
C SER A 80 40.18 -6.54 8.84
N ASN A 81 41.32 -6.36 8.17
CA ASN A 81 41.37 -5.73 6.84
C ASN A 81 40.53 -6.49 5.80
N GLU A 82 40.42 -7.82 5.90
CA GLU A 82 39.57 -8.63 5.02
C GLU A 82 38.07 -8.34 5.23
N ASN A 83 37.61 -8.29 6.48
CA ASN A 83 36.21 -7.98 6.80
C ASN A 83 35.85 -6.55 6.37
N LEU A 84 36.72 -5.58 6.63
CA LEU A 84 36.53 -4.18 6.23
C LEU A 84 36.51 -4.03 4.71
N ALA A 85 37.39 -4.71 3.98
CA ALA A 85 37.39 -4.69 2.52
C ALA A 85 36.09 -5.27 1.93
N LYS A 86 35.55 -6.34 2.53
CA LYS A 86 34.24 -6.91 2.13
C LYS A 86 33.09 -5.96 2.41
N LEU A 87 33.04 -5.36 3.60
CA LEU A 87 32.00 -4.38 3.95
C LEU A 87 32.03 -3.19 3.00
N LYS A 88 33.23 -2.71 2.64
CA LYS A 88 33.38 -1.64 1.65
C LYS A 88 32.86 -2.06 0.27
N LYS A 89 33.21 -3.27 -0.19
CA LYS A 89 32.72 -3.78 -1.47
C LYS A 89 31.20 -3.94 -1.49
N LEU A 90 30.61 -4.47 -0.41
CA LEU A 90 29.16 -4.59 -0.26
C LEU A 90 28.47 -3.22 -0.30
N HIS A 91 29.05 -2.22 0.36
CA HIS A 91 28.56 -0.86 0.30
C HIS A 91 28.59 -0.29 -1.13
N GLU A 92 29.70 -0.46 -1.85
CA GLU A 92 29.83 -0.02 -3.25
C GLU A 92 28.87 -0.75 -4.21
N GLU A 93 28.56 -2.02 -3.95
CA GLU A 93 27.58 -2.79 -4.72
C GLU A 93 26.15 -2.30 -4.46
N LEU A 94 25.82 -2.01 -3.20
CA LEU A 94 24.50 -1.49 -2.81
C LEU A 94 24.27 -0.06 -3.29
N GLU A 95 25.31 0.77 -3.39
CA GLU A 95 25.22 2.14 -3.91
C GLU A 95 24.94 2.16 -5.43
N LYS A 96 25.34 1.10 -6.15
CA LYS A 96 25.13 0.97 -7.60
C LYS A 96 23.83 0.28 -8.00
N ALA A 97 23.13 -0.33 -7.04
CA ALA A 97 21.87 -1.04 -7.25
C ALA A 97 20.68 -0.07 -7.28
#